data_AF-A0A847B528-F1
#
_entry.id   AF-A0A847B528-F1
#
_cell.length_a   1.000
_cell.length_b   1.000
_cell.length_c   1.000
_cell.angle_alpha   90.00
_cell.angle_beta   90.00
_cell.angle_gamma   90.00
#
_symmetry.space_group_name_H-M   'P 1'
#
loop_
_entity.id
_entity.type
_entity.pdbx_description
1 polymer ?
#
loop_
_entity_poly.entity_id
_entity_poly.type
_entity_poly.pdbx_seq_one_letter_code
_entity_poly.pdbx_strand_id
1 'polypeptide(L)'
;VSIRYKEREASYEKVADYVKNFVSHKVGNYFVFLPSYEYLSHLLPFIDLPDCFVYIQEKEMDDQSKEVFLTNFKPQPTQTSVGLVIVGGVFGEGIDLVDDRLIGAVIVGIGMPRINFVSDQISAYFDKKGQSGYEYAYLNPGMNRIMQSLGRVIRSETDKGAVLLIDERYLNHEYRDLFKAEWREYEVAFTPQEVTKILRVFFDK
;
A
#
# COMPACT_ATOMS: atom_id res chain seq x y z
N VAL A 1 -10.46 -8.99 2.52
CA VAL A 1 -10.41 -9.28 1.07
C VAL A 1 -9.17 -10.11 0.83
N SER A 2 -9.28 -11.28 0.19
CA SER A 2 -8.10 -12.06 -0.21
C SER A 2 -7.62 -11.58 -1.57
N ILE A 3 -6.32 -11.26 -1.68
CA ILE A 3 -5.66 -10.95 -2.96
C ILE A 3 -4.69 -12.07 -3.38
N ARG A 4 -4.83 -13.25 -2.76
CA ARG A 4 -4.08 -14.47 -3.13
C ARG A 4 -4.41 -14.85 -4.56
N TYR A 5 -3.45 -15.43 -5.27
CA TYR A 5 -3.54 -15.71 -6.71
C TYR A 5 -4.86 -16.37 -7.14
N LYS A 6 -5.37 -17.35 -6.36
CA LYS A 6 -6.61 -18.08 -6.65
C LYS A 6 -7.90 -17.25 -6.51
N GLU A 7 -7.89 -16.23 -5.67
CA GLU A 7 -9.08 -15.41 -5.34
C GLU A 7 -8.99 -14.00 -5.93
N ARG A 8 -7.84 -13.69 -6.54
CA ARG A 8 -7.48 -12.35 -6.98
C ARG A 8 -8.45 -11.78 -8.01
N GLU A 9 -8.86 -12.59 -8.99
CA GLU A 9 -9.77 -12.14 -10.05
C GLU A 9 -11.11 -11.62 -9.49
N ALA A 10 -11.66 -12.33 -8.50
CA ALA A 10 -12.91 -11.94 -7.85
C ALA A 10 -12.73 -10.73 -6.88
N SER A 11 -11.49 -10.32 -6.60
CA SER A 11 -11.20 -9.29 -5.61
C SER A 11 -11.09 -7.88 -6.19
N TYR A 12 -10.84 -7.72 -7.49
CA TYR A 12 -10.47 -6.43 -8.08
C TYR A 12 -11.50 -5.32 -7.87
N GLU A 13 -12.77 -5.60 -8.17
CA GLU A 13 -13.87 -4.65 -7.97
C GLU A 13 -13.95 -4.19 -6.51
N LYS A 14 -13.92 -5.16 -5.58
CA LYS A 14 -13.96 -4.86 -4.15
C LYS A 14 -12.74 -4.04 -3.70
N VAL A 15 -11.54 -4.34 -4.20
CA VAL A 15 -10.33 -3.55 -3.91
C VAL A 15 -10.47 -2.12 -4.43
N ALA A 16 -10.99 -1.93 -5.64
CA ALA A 16 -11.24 -0.61 -6.20
C ALA A 16 -12.25 0.20 -5.35
N ASP A 17 -13.32 -0.45 -4.85
CA ASP A 17 -14.27 0.20 -3.94
C ASP A 17 -13.60 0.67 -2.65
N TYR A 18 -12.73 -0.16 -2.05
CA TYR A 18 -11.97 0.25 -0.87
C TYR A 18 -11.06 1.45 -1.16
N VAL A 19 -10.36 1.44 -2.30
CA VAL A 19 -9.52 2.56 -2.73
C VAL A 19 -10.36 3.83 -2.89
N LYS A 20 -11.50 3.74 -3.59
CA LYS A 20 -12.44 4.86 -3.80
C LYS A 20 -12.91 5.45 -2.47
N ASN A 21 -13.44 4.62 -1.58
CA ASN A 21 -13.94 5.10 -0.28
C ASN A 21 -12.85 5.71 0.59
N PHE A 22 -11.60 5.27 0.42
CA PHE A 22 -10.44 5.82 1.14
C PHE A 22 -10.02 7.19 0.61
N VAL A 23 -9.83 7.33 -0.71
CA VAL A 23 -9.29 8.56 -1.33
C VAL A 23 -10.34 9.66 -1.52
N SER A 24 -11.63 9.30 -1.58
CA SER A 24 -12.72 10.29 -1.71
C SER A 24 -13.11 10.96 -0.40
N HIS A 25 -12.58 10.52 0.74
CA HIS A 25 -12.98 11.06 2.04
C HIS A 25 -12.45 12.47 2.31
N LYS A 26 -11.20 12.75 1.95
CA LYS A 26 -10.55 14.04 2.19
C LYS A 26 -9.78 14.45 0.95
N VAL A 27 -9.89 15.73 0.56
CA VAL A 27 -9.07 16.26 -0.54
C VAL A 27 -7.60 16.21 -0.14
N GLY A 28 -6.78 15.58 -0.97
CA GLY A 28 -5.34 15.46 -0.75
C GLY A 28 -4.63 14.55 -1.73
N ASN A 29 -3.36 14.29 -1.45
CA ASN A 29 -2.55 13.38 -2.26
C ASN A 29 -2.50 12.00 -1.61
N TYR A 30 -2.70 10.97 -2.44
CA TYR A 30 -2.74 9.58 -2.01
C TYR A 30 -1.92 8.70 -2.92
N PHE A 31 -1.20 7.73 -2.34
CA PHE A 31 -0.57 6.65 -3.12
C PHE A 31 -1.26 5.32 -2.86
N VAL A 32 -1.47 4.56 -3.93
CA VAL A 32 -1.97 3.19 -3.90
C VAL A 32 -0.85 2.29 -4.40
N PHE A 33 -0.25 1.57 -3.46
CA PHE A 33 0.82 0.63 -3.73
C PHE A 33 0.26 -0.74 -4.10
N LEU A 34 0.63 -1.20 -5.28
CA LEU A 34 0.14 -2.42 -5.91
C LEU A 34 1.26 -3.47 -5.98
N PRO A 35 0.92 -4.77 -5.92
CA PRO A 35 1.94 -5.82 -5.82
C PRO A 35 2.69 -6.08 -7.14
N SER A 36 2.12 -5.70 -8.29
CA SER A 36 2.75 -5.86 -9.61
C SER A 36 2.05 -5.03 -10.68
N TYR A 37 2.75 -4.79 -11.80
CA TYR A 37 2.14 -4.18 -12.99
C TYR A 37 0.99 -5.00 -13.57
N GLU A 38 1.06 -6.33 -13.45
CA GLU A 38 -0.02 -7.23 -13.86
C GLU A 38 -1.27 -7.02 -13.01
N TYR A 39 -1.10 -6.90 -11.68
CA TYR A 39 -2.21 -6.58 -10.79
C TYR A 39 -2.81 -5.22 -11.14
N LEU A 40 -1.95 -4.21 -11.36
CA LEU A 40 -2.37 -2.88 -11.80
C LEU A 40 -3.23 -2.95 -13.07
N SER A 41 -2.77 -3.65 -14.11
CA SER A 41 -3.53 -3.74 -15.37
C SER A 41 -4.90 -4.39 -15.20
N HIS A 42 -5.05 -5.34 -14.27
CA HIS A 42 -6.34 -5.97 -13.99
C HIS A 42 -7.23 -5.15 -13.05
N LEU A 43 -6.66 -4.38 -12.13
CA LEU A 43 -7.40 -3.49 -11.24
C LEU A 43 -7.90 -2.25 -11.98
N LEU A 44 -7.11 -1.72 -12.92
CA LEU A 44 -7.34 -0.43 -13.57
C LEU A 44 -8.74 -0.26 -14.18
N PRO A 45 -9.35 -1.26 -14.85
CA PRO A 45 -10.72 -1.14 -15.36
C PRO A 45 -11.79 -0.89 -14.29
N PHE A 46 -11.51 -1.23 -13.03
CA PHE A 46 -12.41 -1.03 -11.90
C PHE A 46 -12.16 0.28 -11.14
N ILE A 47 -11.04 0.97 -11.42
CA ILE A 47 -10.72 2.24 -10.77
C ILE A 47 -11.60 3.34 -11.37
N ASP A 48 -12.70 3.62 -10.67
CA ASP A 48 -13.61 4.73 -10.95
C ASP A 48 -13.54 5.77 -9.83
N LEU A 49 -12.68 6.78 -10.04
CA LEU A 49 -12.43 7.88 -9.12
C LEU A 49 -12.87 9.19 -9.76
N PRO A 50 -14.19 9.46 -9.87
CA PRO A 50 -14.66 10.74 -10.37
C PRO A 50 -14.11 11.84 -9.45
N ASP A 51 -13.78 12.98 -10.05
CA ASP A 51 -13.22 14.14 -9.37
C ASP A 51 -11.80 13.95 -8.78
N CYS A 52 -11.08 12.90 -9.15
CA CYS A 52 -9.67 12.72 -8.80
C CYS A 52 -8.75 12.78 -10.04
N PHE A 53 -7.55 13.32 -9.90
CA PHE A 53 -6.47 13.08 -10.85
C PHE A 53 -5.82 11.73 -10.56
N VAL A 54 -5.80 10.83 -11.54
CA VAL A 54 -5.18 9.51 -11.40
C VAL A 54 -3.90 9.48 -12.23
N TYR A 55 -2.77 9.25 -11.55
CA TYR A 55 -1.45 9.13 -12.16
C TYR A 55 -0.96 7.69 -12.02
N ILE A 56 -0.48 7.11 -13.11
CA ILE A 56 -0.03 5.72 -13.14
C ILE A 56 1.48 5.69 -13.30
N GLN A 57 2.17 4.93 -12.46
CA GLN A 57 3.59 4.70 -12.61
C GLN A 57 3.88 3.95 -13.92
N GLU A 58 4.74 4.51 -14.77
CA GLU A 58 5.25 3.84 -15.97
C GLU A 58 6.19 2.67 -15.64
N LYS A 59 6.33 1.74 -16.60
CA LYS A 59 7.36 0.70 -16.53
C LYS A 59 8.70 1.36 -16.81
N GLU A 60 9.71 1.07 -15.98
CA GLU A 60 11.09 1.57 -16.17
C GLU A 60 11.22 3.10 -16.07
N MET A 61 10.68 3.66 -14.99
CA MET A 61 10.84 5.08 -14.67
C MET A 61 12.26 5.35 -14.16
N ASP A 62 13.03 6.19 -14.84
CA ASP A 62 14.30 6.68 -14.31
C ASP A 62 14.07 7.74 -13.21
N ASP A 63 15.14 8.19 -12.56
CA ASP A 63 15.04 9.18 -11.47
C ASP A 63 14.42 10.50 -11.93
N GLN A 64 14.65 10.91 -13.18
CA GLN A 64 14.09 12.14 -13.72
C GLN A 64 12.58 12.02 -13.97
N SER A 65 12.15 10.95 -14.62
CA SER A 65 10.73 10.66 -14.83
C SER A 65 10.00 10.48 -13.50
N LYS A 66 10.68 9.96 -12.48
CA LYS A 66 10.16 9.86 -11.12
C LYS A 66 9.92 11.24 -10.50
N GLU A 67 10.89 12.15 -10.58
CA GLU A 67 10.72 13.53 -10.12
C GLU A 67 9.55 14.21 -10.84
N VAL A 68 9.45 14.03 -12.16
CA VAL A 68 8.33 14.56 -12.96
C VAL A 68 7.00 13.98 -12.48
N PHE A 69 6.91 12.68 -12.24
CA PHE A 69 5.71 12.04 -11.69
C PHE A 69 5.32 12.66 -10.34
N LEU A 70 6.29 12.87 -9.45
CA LEU A 70 6.07 13.44 -8.12
C LEU A 70 5.60 14.92 -8.17
N THR A 71 5.93 15.68 -9.22
CA THR A 71 5.48 17.08 -9.37
C THR A 71 3.97 17.24 -9.48
N ASN A 72 3.24 16.18 -9.82
CA ASN A 72 1.77 16.15 -9.84
C ASN A 72 1.15 16.25 -8.44
N PHE A 73 1.90 15.90 -7.39
CA PHE A 73 1.44 15.88 -6.01
C PHE A 73 1.90 17.15 -5.31
N LYS A 74 1.07 18.18 -5.42
CA LYS A 74 1.36 19.53 -4.90
C LYS A 74 0.90 19.66 -3.45
N PRO A 75 1.55 20.53 -2.65
CA PRO A 75 1.04 20.86 -1.32
C PRO A 75 -0.32 21.56 -1.43
N GLN A 76 -1.18 21.34 -0.43
CA GLN A 76 -2.52 21.95 -0.34
C GLN A 76 -3.35 21.83 -1.63
N PRO A 77 -3.54 20.61 -2.17
CA PRO A 77 -4.25 20.45 -3.41
C PRO A 77 -5.74 20.82 -3.24
N THR A 78 -6.34 21.42 -4.26
CA THR A 78 -7.78 21.72 -4.29
C THR A 78 -8.62 20.55 -4.82
N GLN A 79 -7.95 19.53 -5.36
CA GLN A 79 -8.54 18.31 -5.91
C GLN A 79 -7.69 17.11 -5.53
N THR A 80 -8.32 15.94 -5.32
CA THR A 80 -7.60 14.73 -4.93
C THR A 80 -6.69 14.23 -6.06
N SER A 81 -5.44 13.92 -5.74
CA SER A 81 -4.49 13.27 -6.65
C SER A 81 -4.15 11.88 -6.14
N VAL A 82 -4.27 10.86 -6.99
CA VAL A 82 -4.03 9.46 -6.67
C VAL A 82 -2.92 8.89 -7.56
N GLY A 83 -1.83 8.46 -6.95
CA GLY A 83 -0.73 7.76 -7.62
C GLY A 83 -0.87 6.25 -7.50
N LEU A 84 -1.04 5.54 -8.61
CA LEU A 84 -0.98 4.08 -8.66
C LEU A 84 0.46 3.65 -8.90
N VAL A 85 1.10 3.10 -7.88
CA VAL A 85 2.55 2.77 -7.86
C VAL A 85 2.78 1.31 -7.49
N ILE A 86 3.94 0.74 -7.84
CA ILE A 86 4.28 -0.65 -7.49
C ILE A 86 5.09 -0.70 -6.19
N VAL A 87 4.67 -1.57 -5.26
CA VAL A 87 5.40 -1.85 -4.02
C VAL A 87 6.82 -2.27 -4.39
N GLY A 88 7.82 -1.51 -3.91
CA GLY A 88 9.21 -1.93 -4.04
C GLY A 88 9.87 -1.77 -5.40
N GLY A 89 9.24 -1.05 -6.33
CA GLY A 89 9.95 -0.52 -7.50
C GLY A 89 10.80 0.69 -7.13
N VAL A 90 11.08 1.54 -8.12
CA VAL A 90 11.80 2.83 -7.97
C VAL A 90 11.22 3.70 -6.85
N PHE A 91 9.93 3.53 -6.53
CA PHE A 91 9.21 4.24 -5.47
C PHE A 91 9.26 3.53 -4.10
N GLY A 92 9.57 2.24 -4.01
CA GLY A 92 9.61 1.51 -2.74
C GLY A 92 10.89 1.74 -1.91
N GLU A 93 12.00 2.11 -2.55
CA GLU A 93 13.25 2.41 -1.86
C GLU A 93 13.47 3.92 -1.61
N GLY A 94 12.69 4.80 -2.25
CA GLY A 94 12.97 6.23 -2.22
C GLY A 94 11.86 7.15 -2.74
N ILE A 95 10.60 6.98 -2.34
CA ILE A 95 9.68 8.14 -2.35
C ILE A 95 10.22 9.13 -1.32
N ASP A 96 11.03 10.07 -1.78
CA ASP A 96 11.33 11.27 -1.02
C ASP A 96 10.43 12.37 -1.59
N LEU A 97 9.15 12.32 -1.19
CA LEU A 97 8.28 13.45 -1.43
C LEU A 97 8.74 14.55 -0.49
N VAL A 98 9.32 15.59 -1.06
CA VAL A 98 9.67 16.82 -0.37
C VAL A 98 8.35 17.44 0.15
N ASP A 99 8.28 17.75 1.45
CA ASP A 99 7.20 18.50 2.14
C ASP A 99 5.87 17.77 2.43
N ASP A 100 5.87 16.60 3.09
CA ASP A 100 4.69 16.10 3.82
C ASP A 100 3.37 16.08 3.02
N ARG A 101 3.46 15.87 1.69
CA ARG A 101 2.35 16.16 0.76
C ARG A 101 1.28 15.10 0.76
N LEU A 102 1.57 13.90 1.25
CA LEU A 102 0.65 12.77 1.23
C LEU A 102 -0.15 12.72 2.51
N ILE A 103 -1.48 12.66 2.37
CA ILE A 103 -2.40 12.50 3.50
C ILE A 103 -2.90 11.06 3.62
N GLY A 104 -2.50 10.18 2.71
CA GLY A 104 -2.71 8.76 2.92
C GLY A 104 -2.06 7.82 1.92
N ALA A 105 -1.96 6.56 2.33
CA ALA A 105 -1.44 5.48 1.53
C ALA A 105 -2.37 4.26 1.59
N VAL A 106 -2.47 3.54 0.48
CA VAL A 106 -3.14 2.24 0.41
C VAL A 106 -2.10 1.20 0.02
N ILE A 107 -2.00 0.10 0.77
CA ILE A 107 -1.19 -1.06 0.40
C ILE A 107 -2.13 -2.20 0.01
N VAL A 108 -2.06 -2.62 -1.26
CA VAL A 108 -2.81 -3.78 -1.74
C VAL A 108 -1.94 -5.02 -1.63
N GLY A 109 -2.34 -5.94 -0.76
CA GLY A 109 -1.55 -7.12 -0.41
C GLY A 109 -0.54 -6.88 0.69
N ILE A 110 0.36 -7.84 0.85
CA ILE A 110 1.33 -7.92 1.96
C ILE A 110 2.80 -7.73 1.51
N GLY A 111 3.01 -7.09 0.36
CA GLY A 111 4.36 -6.73 -0.11
C GLY A 111 5.32 -7.90 -0.33
N MET A 112 4.82 -9.14 -0.32
CA MET A 112 5.67 -10.33 -0.35
C MET A 112 6.58 -10.35 -1.58
N PRO A 113 7.86 -10.73 -1.40
CA PRO A 113 8.72 -10.99 -2.54
C PRO A 113 8.08 -12.05 -3.42
N ARG A 114 8.26 -11.92 -4.74
CA ARG A 114 7.85 -12.98 -5.66
C ARG A 114 8.57 -14.27 -5.27
N ILE A 115 7.86 -15.38 -5.31
CA ILE A 115 8.47 -16.71 -5.15
C ILE A 115 9.59 -16.82 -6.18
N ASN A 116 10.79 -17.12 -5.71
CA ASN A 116 11.98 -17.25 -6.51
C ASN A 116 12.93 -18.24 -5.85
N PHE A 117 13.85 -18.79 -6.63
CA PHE A 117 14.79 -19.82 -6.17
C PHE A 117 15.59 -19.42 -4.93
N VAL A 118 15.96 -18.14 -4.80
CA VAL A 118 16.73 -17.64 -3.64
C VAL A 118 15.86 -17.64 -2.40
N SER A 119 14.64 -17.12 -2.47
CA SER A 119 13.67 -17.17 -1.36
C SER A 119 13.38 -18.61 -0.93
N ASP A 120 13.23 -19.53 -1.88
CA ASP A 120 12.99 -20.95 -1.58
C ASP A 120 14.19 -21.59 -0.86
N GLN A 121 15.42 -21.23 -1.25
CA GLN A 121 16.62 -21.68 -0.53
C GLN A 121 16.71 -21.11 0.88
N ILE A 122 16.38 -19.82 1.06
CA ILE A 122 16.34 -19.19 2.39
C ILE A 122 15.31 -19.91 3.25
N SER A 123 14.11 -20.18 2.73
CA SER A 123 13.07 -20.91 3.45
C SER A 123 13.60 -22.28 3.88
N ALA A 124 14.10 -23.07 2.94
CA ALA A 124 14.60 -24.42 3.22
C ALA A 124 15.77 -24.43 4.23
N TYR A 125 16.61 -23.40 4.24
CA TYR A 125 17.70 -23.26 5.21
C TYR A 125 17.18 -23.06 6.64
N PHE A 126 16.22 -22.16 6.82
CA PHE A 126 15.64 -21.87 8.13
C PHE A 126 14.72 -22.99 8.63
N ASP A 127 13.98 -23.65 7.73
CA ASP A 127 13.21 -24.85 8.05
C ASP A 127 14.11 -25.97 8.61
N LYS A 128 15.29 -26.18 8.01
CA LYS A 128 16.29 -27.14 8.52
C LYS A 128 16.84 -26.79 9.91
N LYS A 129 16.73 -25.54 10.34
CA LYS A 129 17.13 -25.08 11.68
C LYS A 129 16.00 -25.15 12.71
N GLY A 130 14.83 -25.66 12.34
CA GLY A 130 13.65 -25.68 13.20
C GLY A 130 13.02 -24.29 13.41
N GLN A 131 13.32 -23.35 12.52
CA GLN A 131 12.71 -22.01 12.48
C GLN A 131 11.70 -21.96 11.33
N SER A 132 10.82 -20.95 11.30
CA SER A 132 9.87 -20.77 10.21
C SER A 132 10.57 -20.24 8.96
N GLY A 133 10.87 -21.10 7.99
CA GLY A 133 11.46 -20.68 6.71
C GLY A 133 10.59 -19.67 5.97
N TYR A 134 9.28 -19.83 6.07
CA TYR A 134 8.31 -18.89 5.51
C TYR A 134 8.45 -17.47 6.07
N GLU A 135 8.60 -17.35 7.39
CA GLU A 135 8.74 -16.04 8.05
C GLU A 135 10.00 -15.31 7.57
N TYR A 136 11.13 -16.02 7.54
CA TYR A 136 12.42 -15.44 7.16
C TYR A 136 12.51 -15.12 5.67
N ALA A 137 11.96 -15.97 4.80
CA ALA A 137 12.11 -15.83 3.35
C ALA A 137 11.07 -14.89 2.72
N TYR A 138 9.87 -14.78 3.29
CA TYR A 138 8.76 -14.05 2.66
C TYR A 138 8.10 -13.02 3.57
N LEU A 139 7.72 -13.40 4.80
CA LEU A 139 6.96 -12.51 5.68
C LEU A 139 7.77 -11.29 6.11
N ASN A 140 8.89 -11.51 6.81
CA ASN A 140 9.71 -10.42 7.35
C ASN A 140 10.23 -9.49 6.24
N PRO A 141 10.74 -10.00 5.10
CA PRO A 141 11.13 -9.14 3.98
C PRO A 141 9.97 -8.34 3.40
N GLY A 142 8.79 -8.96 3.20
CA GLY A 142 7.61 -8.29 2.66
C GLY A 142 7.11 -7.17 3.58
N MET A 143 7.13 -7.42 4.88
CA MET A 143 6.71 -6.48 5.92
C MET A 143 7.69 -5.31 6.05
N ASN A 144 9.00 -5.57 6.03
CA ASN A 144 10.01 -4.52 6.00
C ASN A 144 9.81 -3.59 4.80
N ARG A 145 9.48 -4.15 3.64
CA ARG A 145 9.22 -3.38 2.42
C ARG A 145 7.98 -2.49 2.55
N ILE A 146 6.92 -3.00 3.17
CA ILE A 146 5.72 -2.21 3.48
C ILE A 146 6.05 -1.07 4.43
N MET A 147 6.73 -1.37 5.55
CA MET A 147 7.10 -0.37 6.56
C MET A 147 8.00 0.72 5.97
N GLN A 148 8.99 0.34 5.15
CA GLN A 148 9.84 1.30 4.45
C GLN A 148 9.05 2.16 3.45
N SER A 149 8.06 1.58 2.76
CA SER A 149 7.19 2.35 1.86
C SER A 149 6.33 3.34 2.63
N LEU A 150 5.80 2.95 3.79
CA LEU A 150 4.87 3.75 4.59
C LEU A 150 5.56 4.82 5.43
N GLY A 151 6.69 4.50 6.07
CA GLY A 151 7.50 5.48 6.81
C GLY A 151 8.15 6.56 5.94
N ARG A 152 8.11 6.39 4.62
CA ARG A 152 8.49 7.42 3.64
C ARG A 152 7.33 8.29 3.18
N VAL A 153 6.10 7.85 3.40
CA VAL A 153 4.88 8.54 2.98
C VAL A 153 4.34 9.46 4.07
N ILE A 154 4.44 9.06 5.34
CA ILE A 154 4.04 9.87 6.50
C ILE A 154 5.29 10.03 7.37
N ARG A 155 5.83 11.26 7.47
CA ARG A 155 7.19 11.48 7.97
C ARG A 155 7.27 12.42 9.17
N SER A 156 6.35 13.37 9.32
CA SER A 156 6.42 14.35 10.41
C SER A 156 5.48 14.03 11.57
N GLU A 157 5.86 14.36 12.80
CA GLU A 157 4.99 14.29 13.99
C GLU A 157 3.76 15.20 13.88
N THR A 158 3.79 16.16 12.94
CA THR A 158 2.68 17.06 12.63
C THR A 158 1.80 16.57 11.49
N ASP A 159 2.21 15.50 10.78
CA ASP A 159 1.46 14.97 9.65
C ASP A 159 0.27 14.15 10.13
N LYS A 160 -0.91 14.56 9.69
CA LYS A 160 -2.12 13.78 9.88
C LYS A 160 -2.43 13.01 8.60
N GLY A 161 -2.00 11.75 8.55
CA GLY A 161 -2.24 10.85 7.42
C GLY A 161 -2.88 9.53 7.85
N ALA A 162 -3.54 8.87 6.91
CA ALA A 162 -4.13 7.54 7.13
C ALA A 162 -3.46 6.49 6.25
N VAL A 163 -3.42 5.23 6.72
CA VAL A 163 -2.95 4.09 5.93
C VAL A 163 -4.05 3.03 5.87
N LEU A 164 -4.33 2.53 4.67
CA LEU A 164 -5.23 1.39 4.46
C LEU A 164 -4.44 0.18 3.97
N LEU A 165 -4.53 -0.91 4.73
CA LEU A 165 -3.94 -2.21 4.38
C LEU A 165 -5.03 -3.14 3.85
N ILE A 166 -4.93 -3.58 2.59
CA ILE A 166 -5.94 -4.42 1.94
C ILE A 166 -5.39 -5.84 1.73
N ASP A 167 -5.61 -6.70 2.72
CA ASP A 167 -5.45 -8.15 2.64
C ASP A 167 -6.06 -8.78 3.90
N GLU A 168 -6.75 -9.91 3.79
CA GLU A 168 -7.25 -10.63 4.97
C GLU A 168 -6.12 -11.14 5.88
N ARG A 169 -4.92 -11.38 5.32
CA ARG A 169 -3.77 -11.87 6.09
C ARG A 169 -3.35 -10.89 7.18
N TYR A 170 -3.65 -9.61 7.04
CA TYR A 170 -3.43 -8.63 8.11
C TYR A 170 -4.28 -8.88 9.37
N LEU A 171 -5.26 -9.81 9.34
CA LEU A 171 -5.99 -10.24 10.54
C LEU A 171 -5.34 -11.44 11.24
N ASN A 172 -4.37 -12.11 10.60
CA ASN A 172 -3.62 -13.20 11.22
C ASN A 172 -2.63 -12.64 12.24
N HIS A 173 -2.45 -13.35 13.37
CA HIS A 173 -1.59 -12.89 14.46
C HIS A 173 -0.14 -12.63 14.02
N GLU A 174 0.40 -13.52 13.19
CA GLU A 174 1.75 -13.43 12.61
C GLU A 174 2.01 -12.11 11.86
N TYR A 175 0.98 -11.55 11.23
CA TYR A 175 1.08 -10.29 10.48
C TYR A 175 0.82 -9.09 11.37
N ARG A 176 -0.19 -9.19 12.24
CA ARG A 176 -0.57 -8.10 13.17
C ARG A 176 0.56 -7.76 14.12
N ASP A 177 1.23 -8.77 14.66
CA ASP A 177 2.30 -8.58 15.63
C ASP A 177 3.47 -7.78 15.07
N LEU A 178 3.76 -7.94 13.78
CA LEU A 178 4.82 -7.21 13.10
C LEU A 178 4.50 -5.70 12.99
N PHE A 179 3.23 -5.31 13.04
CA PHE A 179 2.83 -3.90 13.09
C PHE A 179 2.74 -3.34 14.50
N LYS A 180 2.53 -4.16 15.54
CA LYS A 180 2.31 -3.67 16.92
C LYS A 180 3.47 -2.83 17.47
N ALA A 181 4.69 -3.04 16.97
CA ALA A 181 5.85 -2.25 17.37
C ALA A 181 5.75 -0.79 16.90
N GLU A 182 5.22 -0.56 15.69
CA GLU A 182 5.16 0.76 15.05
C GLU A 182 3.76 1.41 15.15
N TRP A 183 2.68 0.62 14.97
CA TRP A 183 1.30 1.08 15.03
C TRP A 183 0.52 0.28 16.09
N ARG A 184 0.38 0.89 17.27
CA ARG A 184 -0.30 0.27 18.41
C ARG A 184 -1.83 0.28 18.29
N GLU A 185 -2.37 1.26 17.58
CA GLU A 185 -3.80 1.42 17.36
C GLU A 185 -4.11 1.26 15.87
N TYR A 186 -5.07 0.39 15.56
CA TYR A 186 -5.57 0.19 14.22
C TYR A 186 -7.07 -0.14 14.29
N GLU A 187 -7.78 0.21 13.23
CA GLU A 187 -9.20 -0.11 13.06
C GLU A 187 -9.34 -1.19 11.96
N VAL A 188 -10.37 -2.03 12.07
CA VAL A 188 -10.65 -3.07 11.08
C VAL A 188 -11.93 -2.73 10.33
N ALA A 189 -11.85 -2.69 9.00
CA ALA A 189 -12.99 -2.48 8.11
C ALA A 189 -13.27 -3.71 7.24
N PHE A 190 -14.45 -4.31 7.40
CA PHE A 190 -14.94 -5.44 6.61
C PHE A 190 -15.69 -5.01 5.34
N THR A 191 -16.04 -3.72 5.25
CA THR A 191 -16.71 -3.12 4.09
C THR A 191 -16.07 -1.80 3.66
N PRO A 192 -16.15 -1.40 2.38
CA PRO A 192 -15.68 -0.09 1.93
C PRO A 192 -16.33 1.08 2.69
N GLN A 193 -17.61 0.95 3.05
CA GLN A 193 -18.36 2.00 3.76
C GLN A 193 -17.86 2.19 5.21
N GLU A 194 -17.35 1.13 5.84
CA GLU A 194 -16.71 1.24 7.16
C GLU A 194 -15.43 2.07 7.09
N VAL A 195 -14.66 1.98 6.00
CA VAL A 195 -13.48 2.83 5.81
C VAL A 195 -13.86 4.30 5.87
N THR A 196 -14.90 4.73 5.16
CA THR A 196 -15.36 6.12 5.19
C THR A 196 -15.77 6.57 6.59
N LYS A 197 -16.44 5.70 7.37
CA LYS A 197 -16.83 6.01 8.76
C LYS A 197 -15.61 6.18 9.66
N ILE A 198 -14.63 5.26 9.57
CA ILE A 198 -13.39 5.30 10.34
C ILE A 198 -12.60 6.57 10.00
N LEU A 199 -12.42 6.85 8.70
CA LEU A 199 -11.68 8.02 8.25
C LEU A 199 -12.33 9.33 8.69
N ARG A 200 -13.67 9.39 8.70
CA ARG A 200 -14.40 10.55 9.21
C ARG A 200 -14.07 10.81 10.67
N VAL A 201 -14.14 9.78 11.51
CA VAL A 201 -13.77 9.90 12.93
C VAL A 201 -12.29 10.29 13.09
N PHE A 202 -11.41 9.78 12.24
CA PHE A 202 -9.99 10.10 12.27
C PHE A 202 -9.70 11.55 11.88
N PHE A 203 -10.20 12.00 10.73
CA PHE A 203 -9.88 13.32 10.17
C PHE A 203 -10.67 14.47 10.80
N ASP A 204 -11.89 14.23 11.29
CA ASP A 204 -12.74 15.26 11.92
C ASP A 204 -12.39 15.53 13.40
N LYS A 205 -11.55 14.70 14.03
CA LYS A 205 -10.96 14.95 15.37
C LYS A 205 -9.83 15.97 15.32
#